data_AF-A0A822G368-F1
#
_entry.id   AF-A0A822G368-F1
#
_cell.length_a   1.000
_cell.length_b   1.000
_cell.length_c   1.000
_cell.angle_alpha   90.00
_cell.angle_beta   90.00
_cell.angle_gamma   90.00
#
_symmetry.space_group_name_H-M   'P 1'
#
loop_
_entity.id
_entity.type
_entity.pdbx_description
1 polymer ?
#
loop_
_entity_poly.entity_id
_entity_poly.type
_entity_poly.pdbx_seq_one_letter_code
_entity_poly.pdbx_strand_id
1 'polypeptide(L)'
;MRVEEIVALYKDGLRFMDLIEQANQHVVNLFNSPTLADCKQAVDFFVNLRHYRLVLPNIEQSLRLMFSLIWSVDKSICEAITQAFVKIYF
;
A
#
# COMPACT_ATOMS: atom_id res chain seq x y z
N MET A 1 29.77 7.51 12.41
CA MET A 1 29.30 7.54 11.01
C MET A 1 29.87 8.78 10.36
N ARG A 2 30.66 8.64 9.30
CA ARG A 2 31.21 9.77 8.54
C ARG A 2 30.10 10.43 7.73
N VAL A 3 30.19 11.72 7.45
CA VAL A 3 29.17 12.49 6.71
C VAL A 3 28.80 11.82 5.38
N GLU A 4 29.79 11.25 4.69
CA GLU A 4 29.60 10.51 3.42
C GLU A 4 28.70 9.27 3.58
N GLU A 5 28.84 8.53 4.67
CA GLU A 5 28.01 7.35 4.98
C GLU A 5 26.57 7.75 5.26
N ILE A 6 26.36 8.90 5.93
CA ILE A 6 25.03 9.46 6.18
C ILE A 6 24.36 9.81 4.84
N VAL A 7 25.08 10.50 3.95
CA VAL A 7 24.56 10.89 2.63
C VAL A 7 24.22 9.66 1.79
N ALA A 8 25.06 8.61 1.83
CA ALA A 8 24.77 7.35 1.14
C ALA A 8 23.48 6.69 1.67
N LEU A 9 23.31 6.61 2.99
CA LEU A 9 22.11 6.05 3.61
C LEU A 9 20.84 6.80 3.20
N TYR A 10 20.88 8.14 3.15
CA TYR A 10 19.73 8.92 2.68
C TYR A 10 19.43 8.69 1.19
N LYS A 11 20.45 8.54 0.34
CA LYS A 11 20.26 8.21 -1.08
C LYS A 11 19.60 6.85 -1.26
N ASP A 12 20.02 5.85 -0.49
CA ASP A 12 19.42 4.52 -0.52
C ASP A 12 17.95 4.57 -0.05
N GLY A 13 17.67 5.34 1.00
CA GLY A 13 16.30 5.59 1.46
C GLY A 13 15.41 6.24 0.39
N LEU A 14 15.91 7.27 -0.31
CA LEU A 14 15.18 7.89 -1.41
C LEU A 14 14.92 6.91 -2.56
N ARG A 15 15.94 6.13 -2.96
CA ARG A 15 15.79 5.11 -4.00
C ARG A 15 14.76 4.05 -3.63
N PHE A 16 14.71 3.66 -2.36
CA PHE A 16 13.69 2.74 -1.85
C PHE A 16 12.29 3.34 -1.97
N MET A 17 12.12 4.61 -1.61
CA MET A 17 10.84 5.31 -1.77
C MET A 17 10.39 5.38 -3.23
N ASP A 18 11.30 5.69 -4.16
CA ASP A 18 11.01 5.73 -5.60
C ASP A 18 10.53 4.36 -6.12
N LEU A 19 11.11 3.26 -5.62
CA LEU A 19 10.69 1.91 -6.00
C LEU A 19 9.31 1.56 -5.46
N ILE A 20 8.99 1.99 -4.23
CA ILE A 20 7.65 1.81 -3.67
C ILE A 20 6.62 2.62 -4.47
N GLU A 21 6.92 3.85 -4.85
CA GLU A 21 6.01 4.67 -5.66
C GLU A 21 5.71 4.02 -7.01
N GLN A 22 6.73 3.47 -7.68
CA GLN A 22 6.55 2.71 -8.92
C GLN A 22 5.72 1.44 -8.69
N ALA A 23 6.01 0.71 -7.62
CA ALA A 23 5.26 -0.49 -7.25
C ALA A 23 3.78 -0.18 -6.96
N ASN A 24 3.48 0.98 -6.35
CA ASN A 24 2.12 1.39 -6.02
C ASN A 24 1.16 1.29 -7.22
N GLN A 25 1.59 1.77 -8.39
CA GLN A 25 0.78 1.71 -9.60
C GLN A 25 0.43 0.26 -10.00
N HIS A 26 1.38 -0.65 -9.86
CA HIS A 26 1.15 -2.07 -10.15
C HIS A 26 0.27 -2.75 -9.09
N VAL A 27 0.45 -2.41 -7.82
CA VAL A 27 -0.31 -2.99 -6.72
C VAL A 27 -1.78 -2.56 -6.76
N VAL A 28 -2.08 -1.31 -7.14
CA VAL A 28 -3.48 -0.86 -7.34
C VAL A 28 -4.21 -1.72 -8.37
N ASN A 29 -3.54 -2.21 -9.41
CA ASN A 29 -4.17 -3.05 -10.42
C ASN A 29 -4.58 -4.43 -9.87
N LEU A 30 -3.94 -4.90 -8.80
CA LEU A 30 -4.28 -6.17 -8.15
C LEU A 30 -5.65 -6.14 -7.46
N PHE A 31 -6.22 -4.96 -7.20
CA PHE A 31 -7.60 -4.83 -6.72
C PHE A 31 -8.64 -5.41 -7.69
N ASN A 32 -8.32 -5.46 -8.98
CA ASN A 32 -9.18 -6.05 -10.00
C ASN A 32 -8.79 -7.52 -10.29
N SER A 33 -7.86 -8.11 -9.53
CA SER A 33 -7.49 -9.50 -9.73
C SER A 33 -8.66 -10.42 -9.39
N PRO A 34 -8.90 -11.48 -10.17
CA PRO A 34 -9.90 -12.50 -9.83
C PRO A 34 -9.48 -13.36 -8.63
N THR A 35 -8.23 -13.25 -8.16
CA THR A 35 -7.75 -14.04 -7.02
C THR A 35 -7.84 -13.25 -5.72
N LEU A 36 -8.45 -13.87 -4.71
CA LEU A 36 -8.51 -13.32 -3.36
C LEU A 36 -7.10 -13.06 -2.78
N ALA A 37 -6.13 -13.91 -3.12
CA ALA A 37 -4.76 -13.80 -2.64
C ALA A 37 -4.10 -12.49 -3.09
N ASP A 38 -4.25 -12.12 -4.36
CA ASP A 38 -3.68 -10.88 -4.90
C ASP A 38 -4.35 -9.65 -4.27
N CYS A 39 -5.68 -9.65 -4.16
CA CYS A 39 -6.42 -8.59 -3.48
C CYS A 39 -5.94 -8.41 -2.04
N LYS A 40 -5.79 -9.51 -1.29
CA LYS A 40 -5.32 -9.46 0.10
C LYS A 40 -3.89 -8.93 0.20
N GLN A 41 -2.98 -9.38 -0.66
CA GLN A 41 -1.61 -8.88 -0.69
C GLN A 41 -1.56 -7.38 -1.02
N ALA A 42 -2.40 -6.91 -1.95
CA ALA A 42 -2.50 -5.50 -2.27
C ALA A 42 -3.01 -4.68 -1.08
N VAL A 43 -4.02 -5.17 -0.37
CA VAL A 43 -4.55 -4.54 0.83
C VAL A 43 -3.49 -4.46 1.93
N ASP A 44 -2.78 -5.56 2.20
CA ASP A 44 -1.71 -5.62 3.19
C ASP A 44 -0.58 -4.64 2.87
N PHE A 45 -0.25 -4.46 1.58
CA PHE A 45 0.70 -3.43 1.13
C PHE A 45 0.27 -2.02 1.59
N PHE A 46 -0.98 -1.62 1.35
CA PHE A 46 -1.48 -0.30 1.76
C PHE A 46 -1.59 -0.11 3.27
N VAL A 47 -1.98 -1.17 4.01
CA VAL A 47 -1.95 -1.16 5.48
C VAL A 47 -0.54 -0.92 6.00
N ASN A 48 0.45 -1.61 5.42
CA ASN A 48 1.86 -1.45 5.81
C ASN A 48 2.39 -0.05 5.48
N LEU A 49 2.08 0.49 4.29
CA LEU A 49 2.47 1.86 3.94
C LEU A 49 1.98 2.88 4.98
N ARG A 50 0.74 2.73 5.45
CA ARG A 50 0.17 3.59 6.50
C ARG A 50 0.80 3.34 7.85
N HIS A 51 1.03 2.08 8.23
CA HIS A 51 1.69 1.71 9.48
C HIS A 51 3.08 2.35 9.59
N TYR A 52 3.88 2.29 8.52
CA TYR A 52 5.20 2.91 8.45
C TYR A 52 5.18 4.42 8.16
N ARG A 53 3.99 5.03 8.06
CA ARG A 53 3.80 6.46 7.75
C ARG A 53 4.54 6.91 6.49
N LEU A 54 4.64 6.01 5.51
CA LEU A 54 5.27 6.32 4.23
C LEU A 54 4.34 7.24 3.44
N VAL A 55 4.84 8.42 3.11
CA VAL A 55 4.12 9.40 2.31
C VAL A 55 4.51 9.18 0.86
N LEU A 56 3.59 8.60 0.08
CA LEU A 56 3.72 8.47 -1.35
C LEU A 56 2.76 9.43 -2.06
N PRO A 57 3.15 9.95 -3.23
CA PRO A 57 2.20 10.61 -4.11
C PRO A 57 0.99 9.70 -4.40
N ASN A 58 -0.21 10.28 -4.39
CA ASN A 58 -1.47 9.60 -4.75
C ASN A 58 -1.87 8.40 -3.87
N ILE A 59 -1.30 8.24 -2.67
CA ILE A 59 -1.71 7.15 -1.77
C ILE A 59 -3.20 7.25 -1.38
N GLU A 60 -3.72 8.46 -1.18
CA GLU A 60 -5.14 8.68 -0.87
C GLU A 60 -6.06 8.22 -2.00
N GLN A 61 -5.65 8.42 -3.26
CA GLN A 61 -6.41 7.93 -4.41
C GLN A 61 -6.43 6.39 -4.42
N SER A 62 -5.28 5.78 -4.12
CA SER A 62 -5.14 4.33 -4.06
C SER A 62 -6.00 3.73 -2.94
N LEU A 63 -6.05 4.39 -1.77
CA LEU A 63 -6.92 4.00 -0.67
C LEU A 63 -8.41 4.15 -1.00
N ARG A 64 -8.81 5.18 -1.77
CA ARG A 64 -10.20 5.30 -2.25
C ARG A 64 -10.58 4.15 -3.18
N LEU A 65 -9.66 3.71 -4.03
CA LEU A 65 -9.86 2.51 -4.87
C LEU A 65 -9.94 1.24 -4.03
N MET A 66 -9.10 1.12 -3.00
CA MET A 66 -9.21 0.01 -2.04
C MET A 66 -10.58 0.01 -1.33
N PHE A 67 -11.09 1.18 -0.94
CA PHE A 67 -12.39 1.30 -0.27
C PHE A 67 -13.55 0.81 -1.12
N SER A 68 -13.51 0.99 -2.45
CA SER A 68 -14.61 0.55 -3.32
C SER A 68 -14.78 -0.97 -3.34
N LEU A 69 -13.75 -1.73 -2.96
CA LEU A 69 -13.80 -3.20 -2.84
C LEU A 69 -14.72 -3.70 -1.72
N ILE A 70 -15.19 -2.82 -0.83
CA ILE A 70 -16.24 -3.18 0.15
C ILE A 70 -17.54 -3.65 -0.53
N TRP A 71 -17.76 -3.26 -1.79
CA TRP A 71 -18.90 -3.67 -2.60
C TRP A 71 -18.64 -4.93 -3.43
N SER A 72 -17.54 -5.65 -3.17
CA SER A 72 -17.26 -6.92 -3.84
C SER A 72 -18.39 -7.93 -3.59
N VAL A 73 -18.66 -8.76 -4.59
CA VAL A 73 -19.59 -9.90 -4.44
C VAL A 73 -18.98 -10.97 -3.51
N ASP A 74 -17.65 -11.01 -3.44
CA ASP A 74 -16.92 -11.90 -2.54
C ASP A 74 -16.86 -11.29 -1.12
N LYS A 75 -17.60 -11.90 -0.20
CA LYS A 75 -17.66 -11.48 1.21
C LYS A 75 -16.30 -11.48 1.89
N SER A 76 -15.39 -12.38 1.51
CA SER A 76 -14.06 -12.46 2.10
C SER A 76 -13.21 -11.23 1.77
N ILE A 77 -13.39 -10.66 0.57
CA ILE A 77 -12.78 -9.38 0.17
C ILE A 77 -13.37 -8.26 1.04
N CYS A 78 -14.70 -8.19 1.18
CA CYS A 78 -15.33 -7.14 2.00
C CYS A 78 -14.84 -7.16 3.45
N GLU A 79 -14.72 -8.34 4.06
CA GLU A 79 -14.19 -8.51 5.41
C GLU A 79 -12.73 -8.07 5.52
N ALA A 80 -11.89 -8.45 4.55
CA ALA A 80 -10.48 -8.06 4.52
C ALA A 80 -10.32 -6.53 4.41
N ILE A 81 -11.11 -5.88 3.54
CA ILE A 81 -11.11 -4.43 3.36
C ILE A 81 -11.58 -3.73 4.63
N THR A 82 -12.67 -4.21 5.24
CA THR A 82 -13.19 -3.64 6.49
C THR A 82 -12.13 -3.70 7.60
N GLN A 83 -11.49 -4.85 7.79
CA GLN A 83 -10.41 -5.00 8.78
C GLN A 83 -9.20 -4.12 8.47
N ALA A 84 -8.85 -3.96 7.19
CA ALA A 84 -7.75 -3.08 6.78
C ALA A 84 -8.05 -1.62 7.11
N PHE A 85 -9.25 -1.12 6.81
CA PHE A 85 -9.63 0.26 7.14
C PHE A 85 -9.72 0.50 8.65
N VAL A 86 -10.13 -0.50 9.43
CA VAL A 86 -10.02 -0.45 10.90
C VAL A 86 -8.57 -0.21 11.29
N LYS A 87 -7.63 -1.04 10.82
CA LYS A 87 -6.19 -0.89 11.15
C LYS A 87 -5.57 0.43 10.70
N ILE A 88 -6.07 1.03 9.62
CA ILE A 88 -5.50 2.28 9.09
C ILE A 88 -5.98 3.49 9.87
N TYR A 89 -7.23 3.50 10.34
CA TYR A 89 -7.88 4.71 10.86
C TYR A 89 -8.30 4.63 12.34
N PHE A 90 -8.30 3.45 12.96
CA PHE A 90 -8.74 3.22 14.35
C PHE A 90 -7.69 2.44 15.14
#